data_AF-A0A7H0GZA1-F1
#
_entry.id   AF-A0A7H0GZA1-F1
#
_cell.length_a   1.000
_cell.length_b   1.000
_cell.length_c   1.000
_cell.angle_alpha   90.00
_cell.angle_beta   90.00
_cell.angle_gamma   90.00
#
_symmetry.space_group_name_H-M   'P 1'
#
loop_
_entity.id
_entity.type
_entity.pdbx_description
1 polymer ?
#
loop_
_entity_poly.entity_id
_entity_poly.type
_entity_poly.pdbx_seq_one_letter_code
_entity_poly.pdbx_strand_id
1 'polypeptide(L)'
;MHLLATDVFLIRYSNGTKEIVSQPDATAPAIGLGRTPQQMSDLGREDAGKYFKARGAFWGTFGATVVSIPATYGLGGIVAGTVIAATPPKPHNMIVPDQALLADTDYVSGYQKQAQRKKLGKAAGGLGLGLATGVVVVYTLVMIAFSNGGH
;
A
#
# COMPACT_ATOMS: atom_id res chain seq x y z
N MET A 1 25.80 -28.45 37.88
CA MET A 1 24.68 -28.57 36.92
C MET A 1 23.50 -27.80 37.50
N HIS A 2 23.06 -26.70 36.88
CA HIS A 2 21.88 -25.95 37.30
C HIS A 2 20.69 -26.34 36.42
N LEU A 3 19.60 -26.82 37.02
CA LEU A 3 18.31 -27.01 36.36
C LEU A 3 17.52 -25.71 36.52
N LEU A 4 17.20 -25.05 35.40
CA LEU A 4 16.23 -23.96 35.35
C LEU A 4 14.84 -24.56 35.50
N ALA A 5 14.11 -24.19 36.55
CA ALA A 5 12.73 -24.60 36.74
C ALA A 5 11.84 -23.89 35.69
N THR A 6 11.10 -24.68 34.91
CA THR A 6 10.07 -24.21 33.99
C THR A 6 8.76 -24.09 34.77
N ASP A 7 8.27 -22.87 34.99
CA ASP A 7 6.97 -22.66 35.61
C ASP A 7 5.86 -22.97 34.60
N VAL A 8 5.10 -24.04 34.89
CA VAL A 8 3.94 -24.48 34.10
C VAL A 8 2.67 -24.03 34.82
N PHE A 9 1.92 -23.12 34.21
CA PHE A 9 0.61 -22.70 34.72
C PHE A 9 -0.49 -23.56 34.10
N LEU A 10 -1.16 -24.37 34.93
CA LEU A 10 -2.30 -25.17 34.53
C LEU A 10 -3.59 -24.43 34.89
N ILE A 11 -4.34 -23.98 33.87
CA ILE A 11 -5.70 -23.45 34.07
C ILE A 11 -6.67 -24.62 33.95
N ARG A 12 -7.33 -24.96 35.06
CA ARG A 12 -8.36 -26.00 35.10
C ARG A 12 -9.74 -25.34 35.02
N TYR A 13 -10.39 -25.45 33.88
CA TYR A 13 -11.79 -25.04 33.74
C TYR A 13 -12.71 -26.04 34.42
N SER A 14 -13.80 -25.57 35.02
CA SER A 14 -14.76 -26.36 35.79
C SER A 14 -15.59 -27.34 34.94
N ASN A 15 -15.47 -27.30 33.62
CA ASN A 15 -16.22 -28.15 32.67
C ASN A 15 -15.47 -29.44 32.26
N GLY A 16 -14.29 -29.72 32.81
CA GLY A 16 -13.59 -30.99 32.60
C GLY A 16 -12.89 -31.17 31.25
N THR A 17 -12.94 -30.18 30.35
CA THR A 17 -12.15 -30.20 29.11
C THR A 17 -10.79 -29.54 29.34
N LYS A 18 -9.72 -30.29 29.04
CA LYS A 18 -8.34 -29.86 29.19
C LYS A 18 -7.82 -29.39 27.83
N GLU A 19 -7.66 -28.09 27.63
CA GLU A 19 -6.91 -27.56 26.49
C GLU A 19 -5.42 -27.43 26.87
N ILE A 20 -4.56 -28.08 26.11
CA ILE A 20 -3.11 -27.97 26.24
C ILE A 20 -2.67 -26.90 25.24
N VAL A 21 -2.45 -25.68 25.71
CA VAL A 21 -1.86 -24.61 24.91
C VAL A 21 -0.35 -24.86 24.86
N SER A 22 0.11 -25.54 23.82
CA SER A 22 1.54 -25.61 23.51
C SER A 22 1.99 -24.27 22.95
N GLN A 23 2.92 -23.63 23.64
CA GLN A 23 3.59 -22.42 23.18
C GLN A 23 4.37 -22.76 21.91
N PRO A 24 4.10 -22.16 20.74
CA PRO A 24 4.97 -22.32 19.59
C PRO A 24 6.32 -21.67 19.92
N ASP A 25 7.40 -22.40 19.63
CA ASP A 25 8.78 -22.06 19.93
C ASP A 25 9.09 -20.58 19.68
N ALA A 26 9.21 -19.84 20.78
CA ALA A 26 9.57 -18.44 20.79
C ALA A 26 11.09 -18.30 20.59
N THR A 27 11.53 -18.38 19.34
CA THR A 27 12.80 -17.79 18.92
C THR A 27 12.52 -16.44 18.24
N ALA A 28 12.13 -15.45 19.04
CA ALA A 28 12.12 -14.04 18.65
C ALA A 28 12.46 -13.20 19.89
N PRO A 29 13.41 -12.25 19.80
CA PRO A 29 13.87 -11.52 20.96
C PRO A 29 12.78 -10.57 21.48
N ALA A 30 12.68 -10.50 22.80
CA ALA A 30 11.75 -9.67 23.52
C ALA A 30 11.94 -8.17 23.20
N ILE A 31 10.88 -7.54 22.67
CA ILE A 31 10.63 -6.10 22.90
C ILE A 31 9.42 -6.04 23.84
N GLY A 32 9.63 -5.43 25.00
CA GLY A 32 8.86 -5.61 26.23
C GLY A 32 7.33 -5.60 26.05
N LEU A 33 6.68 -6.65 26.57
CA LEU A 33 5.22 -6.82 26.69
C LEU A 33 4.42 -6.55 25.39
N GLY A 34 5.07 -6.66 24.23
CA GLY A 34 4.68 -5.99 22.99
C GLY A 34 3.57 -6.66 22.19
N ARG A 35 2.76 -5.80 21.55
CA ARG A 35 1.63 -6.06 20.63
C ARG A 35 1.62 -7.39 19.86
N THR A 36 0.42 -7.94 19.65
CA THR A 36 0.21 -9.12 18.80
C THR A 36 0.59 -8.84 17.32
N PRO A 37 0.89 -9.88 16.53
CA PRO A 37 1.12 -9.75 15.08
C PRO A 37 0.05 -8.91 14.35
N GLN A 38 -1.22 -9.13 14.71
CA GLN A 38 -2.34 -8.41 14.12
C GLN A 38 -2.31 -6.91 14.49
N GLN A 39 -2.01 -6.59 15.76
CA GLN A 39 -1.88 -5.21 16.20
C GLN A 39 -0.70 -4.50 15.51
N MET A 40 0.41 -5.20 15.27
CA MET A 40 1.56 -4.64 14.54
C MET A 40 1.20 -4.38 13.07
N SER A 41 0.52 -5.31 12.40
CA SER A 41 -0.01 -5.11 11.05
C SER A 41 -0.98 -3.93 10.98
N ASP A 42 -1.92 -3.80 11.92
CA ASP A 42 -2.90 -2.72 11.94
C ASP A 42 -2.24 -1.36 12.17
N LEU A 43 -1.25 -1.30 13.06
CA LEU A 43 -0.42 -0.11 13.25
C LEU A 43 0.31 0.28 11.96
N GLY A 44 0.93 -0.68 11.26
CA GLY A 44 1.58 -0.43 9.98
C GLY A 44 0.63 0.14 8.93
N ARG A 45 -0.62 -0.36 8.89
CA ARG A 45 -1.66 0.17 7.99
C ARG A 45 -2.04 1.61 8.35
N GLU A 46 -2.22 1.89 9.64
CA GLU A 46 -2.54 3.23 10.12
C GLU A 46 -1.44 4.25 9.76
N ASP A 47 -0.19 3.89 10.01
CA ASP A 47 0.98 4.72 9.70
C ASP A 47 1.14 4.95 8.20
N ALA A 48 0.98 3.91 7.37
CA ALA A 48 0.94 4.08 5.92
C ALA A 48 -0.19 5.03 5.49
N GLY A 49 -1.34 4.97 6.14
CA GLY A 49 -2.45 5.90 5.93
C GLY A 49 -2.02 7.35 6.13
N LYS A 50 -1.34 7.64 7.23
CA LYS A 50 -0.90 8.99 7.64
C LYS A 50 0.29 9.50 6.83
N TYR A 51 1.34 8.69 6.70
CA TYR A 51 2.66 9.17 6.26
C TYR A 51 2.99 8.85 4.80
N PHE A 52 2.46 7.76 4.23
CA PHE A 52 2.80 7.38 2.86
C PHE A 52 2.22 8.35 1.82
N LYS A 53 3.06 8.80 0.88
CA LYS A 53 2.67 9.71 -0.21
C LYS A 53 3.04 9.11 -1.57
N ALA A 54 2.05 8.90 -2.42
CA ALA A 54 2.22 8.36 -3.77
C ALA A 54 1.94 9.40 -4.87
N ARG A 55 2.57 10.58 -4.78
CA ARG A 55 2.36 11.67 -5.76
C ARG A 55 2.83 11.26 -7.17
N GLY A 56 3.94 10.54 -7.26
CA GLY A 56 4.48 10.06 -8.54
C GLY A 56 3.55 9.09 -9.27
N ALA A 57 2.80 8.26 -8.53
CA ALA A 57 1.81 7.37 -9.14
C ALA A 57 0.68 8.16 -9.82
N PHE A 58 0.20 9.23 -9.20
CA PHE A 58 -0.80 10.10 -9.80
C PHE A 58 -0.28 10.80 -11.06
N TRP A 59 0.82 11.56 -10.93
CA TRP A 59 1.32 12.37 -12.04
C TRP A 59 1.90 11.52 -13.18
N GLY A 60 2.51 10.38 -12.86
CA GLY A 60 2.98 9.43 -13.85
C GLY A 60 1.85 8.86 -14.69
N THR A 61 0.77 8.37 -14.05
CA THR A 61 -0.39 7.87 -14.79
C THR A 61 -1.12 8.98 -15.54
N PHE A 62 -1.29 10.16 -14.94
CA PHE A 62 -1.89 11.32 -15.60
C PHE A 62 -1.13 11.71 -16.88
N GLY A 63 0.19 11.94 -16.77
CA GLY A 63 1.02 12.33 -17.90
C GLY A 63 1.04 11.28 -18.99
N ALA A 64 1.20 10.00 -18.61
CA ALA A 64 1.14 8.90 -19.56
C ALA A 64 -0.20 8.82 -20.28
N THR A 65 -1.31 9.08 -19.58
CA THR A 65 -2.65 9.14 -20.19
C THR A 65 -2.70 10.25 -21.22
N VAL A 66 -2.51 11.52 -20.80
CA VAL A 66 -2.67 12.71 -21.64
C VAL A 66 -1.78 12.65 -22.90
N VAL A 67 -0.50 12.33 -22.74
CA VAL A 67 0.45 12.28 -23.86
C VAL A 67 0.10 11.18 -24.86
N SER A 68 -0.50 10.08 -24.40
CA SER A 68 -0.87 8.96 -25.26
C SER A 68 -2.22 9.14 -25.97
N ILE A 69 -2.98 10.19 -25.70
CA ILE A 69 -4.31 10.40 -26.31
C ILE A 69 -4.25 10.52 -27.84
N PRO A 70 -3.36 11.34 -28.43
CA PRO A 70 -3.31 11.50 -29.88
C PRO A 70 -2.90 10.22 -30.62
N ALA A 71 -2.05 9.39 -30.00
CA ALA A 71 -1.45 8.23 -30.65
C ALA A 71 -2.16 6.90 -30.36
N THR A 72 -2.64 6.72 -29.13
CA THR A 72 -3.20 5.45 -28.64
C THR A 72 -4.46 5.64 -27.79
N TYR A 73 -5.18 6.76 -27.95
CA TYR A 73 -6.44 7.03 -27.27
C TYR A 73 -6.37 6.93 -25.73
N GLY A 74 -5.21 7.25 -25.14
CA GLY A 74 -5.06 7.30 -23.68
C GLY A 74 -4.60 5.99 -23.04
N LEU A 75 -4.31 4.95 -23.84
CA LEU A 75 -3.87 3.64 -23.34
C LEU A 75 -2.54 3.67 -22.57
N GLY A 76 -1.71 4.72 -22.74
CA GLY A 76 -0.50 4.93 -21.95
C GLY A 76 -0.77 4.99 -20.45
N GLY A 77 -1.94 5.51 -20.05
CA GLY A 77 -2.40 5.50 -18.66
C GLY A 77 -2.62 4.10 -18.09
N ILE A 78 -3.16 3.18 -18.90
CA ILE A 78 -3.37 1.79 -18.52
C ILE A 78 -2.02 1.09 -18.30
N VAL A 79 -1.07 1.27 -19.23
CA VAL A 79 0.29 0.72 -19.11
C VAL A 79 1.00 1.26 -17.86
N ALA A 80 0.91 2.57 -17.60
CA ALA A 80 1.48 3.15 -16.39
C ALA A 80 0.82 2.57 -15.12
N GLY A 81 -0.51 2.40 -15.14
CA GLY A 81 -1.27 1.79 -14.04
C GLY A 81 -0.86 0.34 -13.75
N THR A 82 -0.65 -0.49 -14.76
CA THR A 82 -0.21 -1.89 -14.59
C THR A 82 1.19 -1.97 -14.01
N VAL A 83 2.12 -1.15 -14.48
CA VAL A 83 3.49 -1.08 -13.91
C VAL A 83 3.44 -0.64 -12.45
N ILE A 84 2.61 0.36 -12.13
CA ILE A 84 2.41 0.82 -10.74
C ILE A 84 1.85 -0.30 -9.86
N ALA A 85 0.90 -1.09 -10.37
CA ALA A 85 0.31 -2.23 -9.68
C ALA A 85 1.30 -3.38 -9.45
N ALA A 86 2.16 -3.66 -10.42
CA ALA A 86 3.16 -4.72 -10.35
C ALA A 86 4.35 -4.35 -9.43
N THR A 87 4.57 -3.07 -9.15
CA THR A 87 5.73 -2.60 -8.39
C THR A 87 5.33 -2.22 -6.96
N PRO A 88 5.52 -3.09 -5.95
CA PRO A 88 5.16 -2.78 -4.57
C PRO A 88 6.04 -1.64 -4.00
N PRO A 89 5.58 -0.94 -2.94
CA PRO A 89 6.36 0.09 -2.28
C PRO A 89 7.58 -0.51 -1.60
N LYS A 90 8.78 -0.02 -1.93
CA LYS A 90 10.03 -0.52 -1.35
C LYS A 90 10.16 -0.09 0.13
N PRO A 91 10.70 -0.95 1.03
CA PRO A 91 10.88 -0.63 2.45
C PRO A 91 11.61 0.69 2.75
N HIS A 92 12.66 1.01 2.00
CA HIS A 92 13.39 2.27 2.20
C HIS A 92 12.59 3.54 1.86
N ASN A 93 11.44 3.42 1.20
CA ASN A 93 10.53 4.54 0.93
C ASN A 93 9.41 4.66 1.99
N MET A 94 9.45 3.81 3.03
CA MET A 94 8.50 3.88 4.14
C MET A 94 8.88 5.05 5.04
N ILE A 95 7.93 5.95 5.23
CA ILE A 95 8.04 7.04 6.19
C ILE A 95 7.36 6.52 7.45
N VAL A 96 8.16 6.20 8.45
CA VAL A 96 7.72 5.63 9.73
C VAL A 96 8.09 6.57 10.87
N PRO A 97 7.29 6.61 11.95
CA PRO A 97 7.59 7.45 13.13
C PRO A 97 8.80 6.95 13.92
N ASP A 98 9.03 5.63 13.90
CA ASP A 98 10.15 4.97 14.57
C ASP A 98 10.73 3.91 13.64
N GLN A 99 12.06 3.96 13.42
CA GLN A 99 12.75 2.99 12.57
C GLN A 99 12.81 1.59 13.18
N ALA A 100 12.71 1.45 14.50
CA ALA A 100 12.65 0.14 15.14
C ALA A 100 11.44 -0.68 14.66
N LEU A 101 10.36 -0.03 14.23
CA LEU A 101 9.16 -0.69 13.68
C LEU A 101 9.45 -1.41 12.36
N LEU A 102 10.49 -0.99 11.61
CA LEU A 102 10.88 -1.66 10.37
C LEU A 102 11.56 -3.01 10.59
N ALA A 103 11.94 -3.34 11.84
CA ALA A 103 12.44 -4.67 12.20
C ALA A 103 11.30 -5.70 12.38
N ASP A 104 10.06 -5.24 12.56
CA ASP A 104 8.89 -6.10 12.72
C ASP A 104 8.26 -6.44 11.36
N THR A 105 8.16 -7.74 11.06
CA THR A 105 7.69 -8.21 9.75
C THR A 105 6.19 -7.97 9.55
N ASP A 106 5.38 -8.06 10.61
CA ASP A 106 3.94 -7.86 10.55
C ASP A 106 3.59 -6.39 10.34
N TYR A 107 4.31 -5.49 11.02
CA TYR A 107 4.24 -4.04 10.78
C TYR A 107 4.56 -3.70 9.33
N VAL A 108 5.69 -4.19 8.81
CA VAL A 108 6.13 -3.92 7.43
C VAL A 108 5.09 -4.45 6.43
N SER A 109 4.55 -5.65 6.64
CA SER A 109 3.51 -6.25 5.80
C SER A 109 2.23 -5.40 5.77
N GLY A 110 1.76 -4.95 6.94
CA GLY A 110 0.60 -4.07 7.05
C GLY A 110 0.81 -2.74 6.34
N TYR A 111 1.98 -2.11 6.54
CA TYR A 111 2.35 -0.86 5.90
C TYR A 111 2.37 -1.00 4.38
N GLN A 112 3.03 -2.03 3.84
CA GLN A 112 3.12 -2.26 2.39
C GLN A 112 1.75 -2.44 1.74
N LYS A 113 0.87 -3.25 2.35
CA LYS A 113 -0.48 -3.49 1.83
C LYS A 113 -1.26 -2.19 1.72
N GLN A 114 -1.24 -1.36 2.76
CA GLN A 114 -1.97 -0.10 2.73
C GLN A 114 -1.32 0.93 1.79
N ALA A 115 0.01 1.01 1.78
CA ALA A 115 0.75 1.87 0.86
C ALA A 115 0.45 1.52 -0.61
N GLN A 116 0.38 0.23 -0.95
CA GLN A 116 0.05 -0.21 -2.30
C GLN A 116 -1.37 0.17 -2.71
N ARG A 117 -2.36 0.01 -1.81
CA ARG A 117 -3.74 0.47 -2.06
C ARG A 117 -3.80 1.98 -2.31
N LYS A 118 -3.06 2.77 -1.53
CA LYS A 118 -2.98 4.23 -1.71
C LYS A 118 -2.30 4.60 -3.04
N LYS A 119 -1.25 3.87 -3.43
CA LYS A 119 -0.55 4.05 -4.71
C LYS A 119 -1.48 3.77 -5.90
N LEU A 120 -2.24 2.68 -5.85
CA LEU A 120 -3.23 2.33 -6.86
C LEU A 120 -4.36 3.35 -6.96
N GLY A 121 -4.91 3.79 -5.83
CA GLY A 121 -5.94 4.84 -5.81
C GLY A 121 -5.44 6.16 -6.43
N LYS A 122 -4.17 6.51 -6.22
CA LYS A 122 -3.55 7.68 -6.86
C LYS A 122 -3.34 7.48 -8.36
N ALA A 123 -2.90 6.32 -8.81
CA ALA A 123 -2.80 6.00 -10.23
C ALA A 123 -4.16 6.06 -10.94
N ALA A 124 -5.20 5.45 -10.35
CA ALA A 124 -6.56 5.50 -10.86
C ALA A 124 -7.10 6.94 -10.94
N GLY A 125 -6.84 7.77 -9.93
CA GLY A 125 -7.18 9.19 -9.97
C GLY A 125 -6.44 9.95 -11.08
N GLY A 126 -5.16 9.63 -11.31
CA GLY A 126 -4.37 10.21 -12.40
C GLY A 126 -4.89 9.82 -13.78
N LEU A 127 -5.27 8.54 -13.96
CA LEU A 127 -5.91 8.04 -15.18
C LEU A 127 -7.23 8.77 -15.45
N GLY A 128 -8.12 8.81 -14.46
CA GLY A 128 -9.43 9.43 -14.61
C GLY A 128 -9.33 10.92 -14.96
N LEU A 129 -8.45 11.66 -14.26
CA LEU A 129 -8.22 13.07 -14.60
C LEU A 129 -7.58 13.23 -15.98
N GLY A 130 -6.62 12.38 -16.33
CA GLY A 130 -5.94 12.43 -17.63
C GLY A 130 -6.90 12.22 -18.79
N LEU A 131 -7.83 11.26 -18.68
CA LEU A 131 -8.88 11.05 -19.67
C LEU A 131 -9.81 12.26 -19.79
N ALA A 132 -10.26 12.82 -18.66
CA ALA A 132 -11.12 14.00 -18.65
C ALA A 132 -10.45 15.22 -19.31
N THR A 133 -9.19 15.52 -18.94
CA THR A 133 -8.39 16.57 -19.57
C THR A 133 -8.22 16.31 -21.06
N GLY A 134 -7.96 15.06 -21.43
CA GLY A 134 -7.88 14.60 -22.80
C GLY A 134 -9.08 14.93 -23.67
N VAL A 135 -10.27 14.58 -23.18
CA VAL A 135 -11.53 14.86 -23.88
C VAL A 135 -11.69 16.35 -24.13
N VAL A 136 -11.40 17.19 -23.13
CA VAL A 136 -11.48 18.65 -23.26
C VAL A 136 -10.51 19.15 -24.33
N VAL A 137 -9.25 18.71 -24.29
CA VAL A 137 -8.23 19.13 -25.26
C VAL A 137 -8.62 18.74 -26.69
N VAL A 138 -9.01 17.47 -26.90
CA VAL A 138 -9.44 17.00 -28.23
C VAL A 138 -10.65 17.78 -28.72
N TYR A 139 -11.65 17.99 -27.86
CA TYR A 139 -12.83 18.78 -28.19
C TYR A 139 -12.46 20.21 -28.61
N THR A 140 -11.61 20.89 -27.86
CA THR A 140 -11.17 22.25 -28.18
C THR A 140 -10.40 22.30 -29.51
N LEU A 141 -9.50 21.35 -29.76
CA LEU A 141 -8.76 21.27 -31.03
C LEU A 141 -9.70 21.05 -32.23
N VAL A 142 -10.70 20.19 -32.06
CA VAL A 142 -11.72 19.95 -33.08
C VAL A 142 -12.52 21.23 -33.36
N MET A 143 -12.96 21.94 -32.33
CA MET A 143 -13.70 23.21 -32.50
C MET A 143 -12.86 24.28 -33.22
N ILE A 144 -11.57 24.39 -32.90
CA ILE A 144 -10.65 25.32 -33.57
C ILE A 144 -10.44 24.93 -35.05
N ALA A 145 -10.29 23.64 -35.34
CA ALA A 145 -10.10 23.17 -36.71
C ALA A 145 -11.32 23.49 -37.59
N PHE A 146 -12.53 23.30 -37.06
CA PHE A 146 -13.77 23.61 -37.77
C PHE A 146 -14.09 25.11 -37.85
N SER A 147 -13.67 25.93 -36.87
CA SER A 147 -13.84 27.39 -36.95
C SER A 147 -12.94 28.03 -38.01
N ASN A 148 -11.77 27.43 -38.28
CA ASN A 148 -10.79 27.98 -39.22
C ASN A 148 -10.94 27.46 -40.65
N GLY A 149 -11.70 26.38 -40.87
CA GLY A 149 -11.93 25.79 -42.21
C GLY A 149 -13.14 26.36 -42.97
N GLY A 150 -13.84 27.36 -42.40
CA GLY A 150 -15.04 27.98 -42.96
C GLY A 150 -14.83 29.32 -43.70
N HIS A 151 -13.57 29.68 -44.00
CA HIS A 151 -13.21 30.88 -44.77
C HIS A 151 -12.57 30.50 -46.11
#